data_AF-A0A6L8KKR8-F1
#
_entry.id   AF-A0A6L8KKR8-F1
#
_cell.length_a   1.000
_cell.length_b   1.000
_cell.length_c   1.000
_cell.angle_alpha   90.00
_cell.angle_beta   90.00
_cell.angle_gamma   90.00
#
_symmetry.space_group_name_H-M   'P 1'
#
loop_
_entity.id
_entity.type
_entity.pdbx_description
1 polymer ?
#
loop_
_entity_poly.entity_id
_entity_poly.type
_entity_poly.pdbx_seq_one_letter_code
_entity_poly.pdbx_strand_id
1 'polypeptide(L)'
;MDKEKELQRSKRLALSLLAAAAAMFIITSLLPRGFWIDGVRAIAEAAMVGALADWFAVVALFRKVPIPFVSRHTAIIPNNKNRIADNLAGFVEDKFLKPESLAAVILKSDPATNVAEWLKTPANRNYLAAQLARLVPEILATADDARIQQLLRDALHAAIGKLDMAPSLGTVIASLTREGRHQELLDDGMRALIGLLNRPATRQVMAELITSWLKREHAAMELVLPTGWISENGATMIANTLNNIMENIAADKDHKLRARFDEMVQAFVLRLQSDPAFIAKGDEFKRYLRDSETFNRYTKDLWISVRDWIRADIAAEDSRLSTGVQQASAWLSEELLAHPDMRASLNQHLAGMARTLAPAFSSFLTRHISDTVKAWDNQDMSRQIELNIGKDLQFIRVNGTLVGGMIGLLLYLSAQAMEWLAR
;
A
#
# COMPACT_ATOMS: atom_id res chain seq x y z
N MET A 1 35.88 4.37 4.00
CA MET A 1 37.18 3.79 4.39
C MET A 1 37.77 4.42 5.67
N ASP A 2 36.98 5.05 6.56
CA ASP A 2 37.52 5.89 7.65
C ASP A 2 37.46 5.33 9.07
N LYS A 3 36.35 4.72 9.50
CA LYS A 3 36.11 4.45 10.93
C LYS A 3 37.12 3.51 11.59
N GLU A 4 37.55 2.46 10.88
CA GLU A 4 38.48 1.48 11.44
C GLU A 4 39.91 2.06 11.58
N LYS A 5 40.34 2.89 10.62
CA LYS A 5 41.62 3.62 10.68
C LYS A 5 41.58 4.70 11.77
N GLU A 6 40.47 5.43 11.90
CA GLU A 6 40.28 6.42 12.96
C GLU A 6 40.34 5.78 14.35
N LEU A 7 39.64 4.65 14.54
CA LEU A 7 39.67 3.89 15.78
C LEU A 7 41.10 3.43 16.10
N GLN A 8 41.83 2.89 15.12
CA GLN A 8 43.22 2.47 15.30
C GLN A 8 44.14 3.64 15.69
N ARG A 9 44.00 4.80 15.05
CA ARG A 9 44.76 6.00 15.41
C ARG A 9 44.47 6.47 16.83
N SER A 10 43.19 6.52 17.21
CA SER A 10 42.80 6.93 18.57
C SER A 10 43.31 5.96 19.64
N LYS A 11 43.21 4.65 19.38
CA LYS A 11 43.80 3.61 20.25
C LYS A 11 45.31 3.76 20.41
N ARG A 12 46.03 4.07 19.32
CA ARG A 12 47.49 4.31 19.35
C ARG A 12 47.83 5.53 20.18
N LEU A 13 47.09 6.63 20.03
CA LEU A 13 47.30 7.87 20.78
C LEU A 13 47.09 7.65 22.29
N ALA A 14 45.98 7.02 22.67
CA ALA A 14 45.70 6.71 24.07
C ALA A 14 46.74 5.75 24.66
N LEU A 15 47.23 4.78 23.87
CA LEU A 15 48.30 3.88 24.28
C LEU A 15 49.65 4.59 24.41
N SER A 16 49.99 5.51 23.49
CA SER A 16 51.24 6.26 23.56
C SER A 16 51.30 7.19 24.76
N LEU A 17 50.17 7.80 25.14
CA LEU A 17 50.08 8.61 26.36
C LEU A 17 50.27 7.77 27.62
N LEU A 18 49.64 6.60 27.71
CA LEU A 18 49.89 5.67 28.82
C LEU A 18 51.37 5.24 28.87
N ALA A 19 51.96 4.91 27.73
CA ALA A 19 53.37 4.51 27.66
C ALA A 19 54.30 5.66 28.08
N ALA A 20 53.99 6.90 27.69
CA ALA A 20 54.75 8.08 28.09
C ALA A 20 54.64 8.34 29.60
N ALA A 21 53.43 8.25 30.18
CA ALA A 21 53.23 8.39 31.63
C ALA A 21 53.99 7.29 32.41
N ALA A 22 53.92 6.04 31.96
CA ALA A 22 54.65 4.94 32.56
C ALA A 22 56.18 5.12 32.47
N ALA A 23 56.70 5.54 31.31
CA ALA A 23 58.11 5.82 31.13
C ALA A 23 58.58 6.97 32.05
N MET A 24 57.78 8.04 32.15
CA MET A 24 58.07 9.17 33.04
C MET A 24 58.08 8.75 34.51
N PHE A 25 57.15 7.88 34.92
CA PHE A 25 57.13 7.31 36.27
C PHE A 25 58.37 6.44 36.56
N ILE A 26 58.79 5.60 35.60
CA ILE A 26 59.99 4.76 35.76
C ILE A 26 61.25 5.62 35.85
N ILE A 27 61.42 6.57 34.92
CA ILE A 27 62.59 7.45 34.89
C ILE A 27 62.68 8.24 36.20
N THR A 28 61.61 8.91 36.61
CA THR A 28 61.61 9.70 37.86
C THR A 28 61.82 8.84 39.10
N SER A 29 61.44 7.57 39.09
CA SER A 29 61.70 6.63 40.19
C SER A 29 63.17 6.19 40.29
N LEU A 30 63.96 6.35 39.23
CA LEU A 30 65.39 6.01 39.19
C LEU A 30 66.31 7.21 39.44
N LEU A 31 65.80 8.44 39.38
CA LEU A 31 66.57 9.64 39.66
C LEU A 31 66.66 9.92 41.18
N PRO A 32 67.67 10.70 41.63
CA PRO A 32 67.75 11.18 43.00
C PRO A 32 66.51 11.96 43.41
N ARG A 33 66.06 11.80 44.66
CA ARG A 33 64.87 12.49 45.19
C ARG A 33 65.08 14.00 45.25
N GLY A 34 64.01 14.75 45.00
CA GLY A 34 64.02 16.20 45.00
C GLY A 34 62.65 16.76 44.64
N PHE A 35 62.33 17.97 45.13
CA PHE A 35 60.99 18.56 45.05
C PHE A 35 60.37 18.53 43.63
N TRP A 36 61.15 18.82 42.59
CA TRP A 36 60.66 18.77 41.21
C TRP A 36 60.49 17.36 40.67
N ILE A 37 61.39 16.44 41.04
CA ILE A 37 61.38 15.04 40.59
C ILE A 37 60.21 14.29 41.23
N ASP A 38 59.97 14.51 42.52
CA ASP A 38 58.86 13.93 43.26
C ASP A 38 57.50 14.48 42.77
N GLY A 39 57.44 15.76 42.38
CA GLY A 39 56.25 16.34 41.75
C GLY A 39 55.92 15.74 40.39
N VAL A 40 56.92 15.59 39.50
CA VAL A 40 56.73 14.92 38.20
C VAL A 40 56.39 13.44 38.38
N ARG A 41 56.98 12.77 39.37
CA ARG A 41 56.65 11.39 39.73
C ARG A 41 55.18 11.25 40.14
N ALA A 42 54.68 12.13 41.01
CA ALA A 42 53.28 12.12 41.44
C ALA A 42 52.30 12.39 40.29
N ILE A 43 52.63 13.32 39.38
CA ILE A 43 51.87 13.55 38.14
C ILE A 43 51.86 12.28 37.28
N ALA A 44 53.02 11.68 37.03
CA ALA A 44 53.15 10.52 36.17
C ALA A 44 52.44 9.28 36.75
N GLU A 45 52.52 9.08 38.07
CA GLU A 45 51.82 8.02 38.79
C GLU A 45 50.30 8.18 38.67
N ALA A 46 49.78 9.36 38.98
CA ALA A 46 48.34 9.62 38.92
C ALA A 46 47.79 9.59 37.48
N ALA A 47 48.55 10.11 36.51
CA ALA A 47 48.22 10.03 35.09
C ALA A 47 48.18 8.58 34.59
N MET A 48 49.16 7.76 35.00
CA MET A 48 49.21 6.33 34.65
C MET A 48 48.03 5.56 35.27
N VAL A 49 47.71 5.80 36.53
CA VAL A 49 46.58 5.14 37.21
C VAL A 49 45.26 5.53 36.56
N GLY A 50 45.02 6.82 36.26
CA GLY A 50 43.83 7.27 35.55
C GLY A 50 43.69 6.64 34.16
N ALA A 51 44.79 6.61 33.39
CA ALA A 51 44.83 5.99 32.08
C ALA A 51 44.57 4.46 32.10
N LEU A 52 45.00 3.77 33.16
CA LEU A 52 44.75 2.33 33.37
C LEU A 52 43.31 2.04 33.80
N ALA A 53 42.74 2.88 34.67
CA ALA A 53 41.35 2.74 35.12
C ALA A 53 40.38 2.89 33.94
N ASP A 54 40.56 3.93 33.12
CA ASP A 54 39.73 4.15 31.93
C ASP A 54 39.97 3.09 30.86
N TRP A 55 41.21 2.61 30.70
CA TRP A 55 41.49 1.46 29.83
C TRP A 55 40.70 0.24 30.25
N PHE A 56 40.68 -0.07 31.55
CA PHE A 56 39.92 -1.19 32.08
C PHE A 56 38.42 -1.03 31.80
N ALA A 57 37.84 0.15 32.06
CA ALA A 57 36.43 0.43 31.84
C ALA A 57 36.04 0.27 30.35
N VAL A 58 36.82 0.85 29.44
CA VAL A 58 36.53 0.77 27.99
C VAL A 58 36.69 -0.65 27.47
N VAL A 59 37.74 -1.39 27.87
CA VAL A 59 37.91 -2.79 27.43
C VAL A 59 36.82 -3.68 28.02
N ALA A 60 36.42 -3.46 29.27
CA ALA A 60 35.36 -4.22 29.94
C ALA A 60 33.98 -4.04 29.27
N LEU A 61 33.74 -2.95 28.54
CA LEU A 61 32.51 -2.80 27.74
C LEU A 61 32.45 -3.82 26.59
N PHE A 62 33.56 -4.03 25.88
CA PHE A 62 33.57 -4.78 24.61
C PHE A 62 34.11 -6.20 24.69
N ARG A 63 35.03 -6.48 25.65
CA ARG A 63 35.78 -7.73 25.71
C ARG A 63 35.87 -8.26 27.14
N LYS A 64 36.08 -9.58 27.26
CA LYS A 64 36.33 -10.22 28.55
C LYS A 64 37.77 -9.92 28.99
N VAL A 65 37.92 -9.34 30.18
CA VAL A 65 39.25 -9.06 30.74
C VAL A 65 39.67 -10.25 31.61
N PRO A 66 40.86 -10.85 31.40
CA PRO A 66 41.30 -12.07 32.09
C PRO A 66 41.82 -11.80 33.51
N ILE A 67 41.04 -11.13 34.34
CA ILE A 67 41.34 -10.90 35.77
C ILE A 67 40.40 -11.78 36.62
N PRO A 68 40.91 -12.71 37.46
CA PRO A 68 40.11 -13.75 38.12
C PRO A 68 38.88 -13.26 38.89
N PHE A 69 38.93 -12.06 39.50
CA PHE A 69 37.83 -11.50 40.29
C PHE A 69 36.90 -10.57 39.51
N VAL A 70 37.42 -9.86 38.50
CA VAL A 70 36.66 -8.81 37.79
C VAL A 70 36.04 -9.33 36.49
N SER A 71 36.54 -10.45 35.96
CA SER A 71 36.11 -11.01 34.67
C SER A 71 34.61 -11.31 34.58
N ARG A 72 33.91 -11.54 35.70
CA ARG A 72 32.46 -11.84 35.77
C ARG A 72 31.58 -10.69 35.27
N HIS A 73 32.03 -9.44 35.40
CA HIS A 73 31.26 -8.24 35.02
C HIS A 73 31.89 -7.49 33.83
N THR A 74 32.67 -8.17 33.00
CA THR A 74 33.25 -7.63 31.76
C THR A 74 32.48 -8.14 30.53
N ALA A 75 32.79 -7.63 29.35
CA ALA A 75 32.01 -7.83 28.12
C ALA A 75 30.54 -7.38 28.28
N ILE A 76 30.32 -6.19 28.85
CA ILE A 76 28.97 -5.67 29.18
C ILE A 76 28.06 -5.64 27.95
N ILE A 77 28.55 -5.14 26.81
CA ILE A 77 27.78 -5.02 25.57
C ILE A 77 27.42 -6.40 25.00
N PRO A 78 28.38 -7.33 24.78
CA PRO A 78 28.10 -8.71 24.39
C PRO A 78 27.07 -9.41 25.30
N ASN A 79 27.23 -9.30 26.62
CA ASN A 79 26.39 -10.01 27.60
C ASN A 79 24.97 -9.43 27.69
N ASN A 80 24.78 -8.16 27.34
CA ASN A 80 23.48 -7.49 27.36
C ASN A 80 22.81 -7.40 25.99
N LYS A 81 23.33 -8.07 24.95
CA LYS A 81 22.80 -8.00 23.58
C LYS A 81 21.28 -8.12 23.50
N ASN A 82 20.71 -9.16 24.10
CA ASN A 82 19.26 -9.41 24.01
C ASN A 82 18.46 -8.27 24.64
N ARG A 83 18.91 -7.75 25.78
CA ARG A 83 18.27 -6.61 26.45
C ARG A 83 18.38 -5.33 25.62
N ILE A 84 19.52 -5.10 24.98
CA ILE A 84 19.72 -3.97 24.06
C ILE A 84 18.78 -4.10 22.86
N ALA A 85 18.63 -5.31 22.30
CA ALA A 85 17.72 -5.59 21.19
C ALA A 85 16.26 -5.26 21.54
N ASP A 86 15.77 -5.74 22.68
CA ASP A 86 14.40 -5.50 23.14
C ASP A 86 14.14 -4.03 23.43
N ASN A 87 15.08 -3.35 24.10
CA ASN A 87 14.95 -1.92 24.40
C ASN A 87 15.01 -1.06 23.13
N LEU A 88 15.86 -1.41 22.16
CA LEU A 88 15.93 -0.70 20.88
C LEU A 88 14.62 -0.86 20.10
N ALA A 89 14.08 -2.08 20.06
CA ALA A 89 12.82 -2.36 19.40
C ALA A 89 11.67 -1.56 20.04
N GLY A 90 11.54 -1.59 21.37
CA GLY A 90 10.53 -0.80 22.08
C GLY A 90 10.69 0.71 21.88
N PHE A 91 11.93 1.21 21.82
CA PHE A 91 12.19 2.62 21.51
C PHE A 91 11.71 3.01 20.11
N VAL A 92 11.94 2.16 19.10
CA VAL A 92 11.50 2.41 17.72
C VAL A 92 9.97 2.46 17.65
N GLU A 93 9.31 1.51 18.29
CA GLU A 93 7.85 1.48 18.42
C GLU A 93 7.30 2.76 19.06
N ASP A 94 7.82 3.12 20.24
CA ASP A 94 7.29 4.23 21.03
C ASP A 94 7.54 5.61 20.42
N LYS A 95 8.62 5.76 19.64
CA LYS A 95 9.05 7.07 19.11
C LYS A 95 8.72 7.27 17.64
N PHE A 96 8.69 6.22 16.84
CA PHE A 96 8.59 6.33 15.38
C PHE A 96 7.33 5.66 14.80
N LEU A 97 6.78 4.64 15.47
CA LEU A 97 5.69 3.83 14.91
C LEU A 97 4.33 4.06 15.59
N LYS A 98 4.24 5.06 16.46
CA LYS A 98 2.96 5.45 17.06
C LYS A 98 1.97 5.84 15.96
N PRO A 99 0.71 5.36 16.03
CA PRO A 99 -0.31 5.63 15.02
C PRO A 99 -0.44 7.12 14.65
N GLU A 100 -0.48 8.00 15.66
CA GLU A 100 -0.60 9.44 15.43
C GLU A 100 0.67 10.07 14.88
N SER A 101 1.86 9.56 15.23
CA SER A 101 3.11 10.03 14.67
C SER A 101 3.20 9.72 13.17
N LEU A 102 2.82 8.51 12.77
CA LEU A 102 2.78 8.11 11.36
C LEU A 102 1.73 8.91 10.58
N ALA A 103 0.53 9.08 11.14
CA ALA A 103 -0.52 9.89 10.54
C ALA A 103 -0.09 11.36 10.36
N ALA A 104 0.56 11.95 11.37
CA ALA A 104 1.08 13.31 11.29
C ALA A 104 2.16 13.46 10.22
N VAL A 105 3.05 12.47 10.08
CA VAL A 105 4.06 12.45 9.02
C VAL A 105 3.39 12.40 7.64
N ILE A 106 2.38 11.55 7.44
CA ILE A 106 1.63 11.46 6.17
C ILE A 106 1.00 12.80 5.83
N LEU A 107 0.26 13.39 6.76
CA LEU A 107 -0.42 14.68 6.54
C LEU A 107 0.59 15.81 6.24
N LYS A 108 1.73 15.83 6.92
CA LYS A 108 2.79 16.82 6.69
C LYS A 108 3.49 16.61 5.35
N SER A 109 3.67 15.36 4.93
CA SER A 109 4.39 15.03 3.69
C SER A 109 3.58 15.24 2.42
N ASP A 110 2.25 15.34 2.52
CA ASP A 110 1.32 15.50 1.39
C ASP A 110 1.63 14.53 0.23
N PRO A 111 1.47 13.21 0.45
CA PRO A 111 1.79 12.21 -0.56
C PRO A 111 0.91 12.35 -1.81
N ALA A 112 -0.34 12.81 -1.68
CA ALA A 112 -1.22 13.04 -2.82
C ALA A 112 -0.61 14.08 -3.80
N THR A 113 -0.08 15.19 -3.30
CA THR A 113 0.62 16.18 -4.14
C THR A 113 1.88 15.59 -4.75
N ASN A 114 2.73 14.91 -3.95
CA ASN A 114 3.98 14.32 -4.45
C ASN A 114 3.74 13.30 -5.58
N VAL A 115 2.72 12.45 -5.44
CA VAL A 115 2.32 11.49 -6.47
C VAL A 115 1.78 12.21 -7.70
N ALA A 116 0.92 13.21 -7.53
CA ALA A 116 0.37 13.96 -8.64
C ALA A 116 1.46 14.71 -9.44
N GLU A 117 2.43 15.33 -8.76
CA GLU A 117 3.59 15.98 -9.38
C GLU A 117 4.51 14.98 -10.07
N TRP A 118 4.78 13.83 -9.45
CA TRP A 118 5.57 12.76 -10.06
C TRP A 118 4.89 12.24 -11.32
N LEU A 119 3.57 12.04 -11.30
CA LEU A 119 2.77 11.64 -12.45
C LEU A 119 2.62 12.74 -13.52
N LYS A 120 3.09 13.96 -13.30
CA LYS A 120 3.07 15.00 -14.35
C LYS A 120 4.00 14.67 -15.52
N THR A 121 5.11 13.98 -15.25
CA THR A 121 6.13 13.65 -16.24
C THR A 121 5.75 12.39 -17.03
N PRO A 122 5.71 12.42 -18.38
CA PRO A 122 5.35 11.25 -19.19
C PRO A 122 6.23 10.01 -18.93
N ALA A 123 7.54 10.21 -18.70
CA ALA A 123 8.47 9.12 -18.39
C ALA A 123 8.07 8.34 -17.12
N ASN A 124 7.52 9.03 -16.11
CA ASN A 124 7.07 8.42 -14.86
C ASN A 124 5.78 7.61 -15.05
N ARG A 125 4.86 8.09 -15.89
CA ARG A 125 3.65 7.33 -16.28
C ARG A 125 4.02 6.04 -17.02
N ASN A 126 4.98 6.13 -17.93
CA ASN A 126 5.50 4.96 -18.66
C ASN A 126 6.18 3.98 -17.71
N TYR A 127 6.97 4.48 -16.76
CA TYR A 127 7.58 3.66 -15.72
C TYR A 127 6.51 2.95 -14.86
N LEU A 128 5.48 3.67 -14.42
CA LEU A 128 4.37 3.08 -13.64
C LEU A 128 3.65 2.00 -14.44
N ALA A 129 3.32 2.28 -15.70
CA ALA A 129 2.66 1.32 -16.59
C ALA A 129 3.50 0.06 -16.79
N ALA A 130 4.81 0.22 -17.03
CA ALA A 130 5.75 -0.89 -17.15
C ALA A 130 5.89 -1.71 -15.85
N GLN A 131 5.85 -1.06 -14.69
CA GLN A 131 5.94 -1.75 -13.41
C GLN A 131 4.65 -2.53 -13.10
N LEU A 132 3.48 -1.94 -13.36
CA LEU A 132 2.20 -2.64 -13.22
C LEU A 132 2.09 -3.81 -14.21
N ALA A 133 2.54 -3.63 -15.44
CA ALA A 133 2.64 -4.69 -16.44
C ALA A 133 3.48 -5.89 -15.97
N ARG A 134 4.50 -5.68 -15.12
CA ARG A 134 5.30 -6.77 -14.54
C ARG A 134 4.61 -7.46 -13.36
N LEU A 135 3.81 -6.72 -12.58
CA LEU A 135 3.14 -7.24 -11.39
C LEU A 135 1.85 -8.00 -11.71
N VAL A 136 1.08 -7.53 -12.69
CA VAL A 136 -0.23 -8.14 -13.03
C VAL A 136 -0.10 -9.62 -13.40
N PRO A 137 0.88 -10.08 -14.20
CA PRO A 137 1.04 -11.50 -14.48
C PRO A 137 1.29 -12.36 -13.24
N GLU A 138 2.07 -11.88 -12.27
CA GLU A 138 2.34 -12.59 -11.00
C GLU A 138 1.09 -12.69 -10.12
N ILE A 139 0.29 -11.63 -10.07
CA ILE A 139 -1.01 -11.62 -9.38
C ILE A 139 -1.97 -12.60 -10.05
N LEU A 140 -2.05 -12.59 -11.37
CA LEU A 140 -2.88 -13.51 -12.14
C LEU A 140 -2.43 -14.96 -11.98
N ALA A 141 -1.11 -15.21 -11.94
CA ALA A 141 -0.56 -16.55 -11.69
C ALA A 141 -0.91 -17.06 -10.29
N THR A 142 -0.94 -16.18 -9.28
CA THR A 142 -1.38 -16.53 -7.93
C THR A 142 -2.87 -16.87 -7.88
N ALA A 143 -3.69 -16.15 -8.65
CA ALA A 143 -5.12 -16.42 -8.78
C ALA A 143 -5.43 -17.76 -9.49
N ASP A 144 -4.48 -18.29 -10.26
CA ASP A 144 -4.57 -19.60 -10.90
C ASP A 144 -4.27 -20.77 -9.95
N ASP A 145 -3.78 -20.52 -8.72
CA ASP A 145 -3.64 -21.58 -7.72
C ASP A 145 -5.01 -22.20 -7.45
N ALA A 146 -5.09 -23.54 -7.56
CA ALA A 146 -6.33 -24.28 -7.39
C ALA A 146 -7.05 -23.96 -6.07
N ARG A 147 -6.29 -23.61 -5.02
CA ARG A 147 -6.82 -23.19 -3.72
C ARG A 147 -7.47 -21.82 -3.78
N ILE A 148 -6.89 -20.86 -4.50
CA ILE A 148 -7.48 -19.53 -4.69
C ILE A 148 -8.73 -19.61 -5.54
N GLN A 149 -8.71 -20.40 -6.61
CA GLN A 149 -9.90 -20.64 -7.42
C GLN A 149 -11.03 -21.29 -6.60
N GLN A 150 -10.69 -22.20 -5.67
CA GLN A 150 -11.66 -22.79 -4.76
C GLN A 150 -12.22 -21.76 -3.78
N LEU A 151 -11.35 -20.95 -3.16
CA LEU A 151 -11.77 -19.87 -2.27
C LEU A 151 -12.69 -18.87 -2.97
N LEU A 152 -12.36 -18.46 -4.21
CA LEU A 152 -13.18 -17.56 -5.01
C LEU A 152 -14.54 -18.18 -5.37
N ARG A 153 -14.56 -19.48 -5.73
CA ARG A 153 -15.82 -20.20 -5.96
C ARG A 153 -16.66 -20.25 -4.69
N ASP A 154 -16.06 -20.60 -3.56
CA ASP A 154 -16.75 -20.71 -2.27
C ASP A 154 -17.28 -19.33 -1.82
N ALA A 155 -16.50 -18.28 -2.00
CA ALA A 155 -16.93 -16.90 -1.75
C ALA A 155 -18.08 -16.47 -2.65
N LEU A 156 -18.02 -16.80 -3.95
CA LEU A 156 -19.10 -16.52 -4.90
C LEU A 156 -20.37 -17.30 -4.54
N HIS A 157 -20.24 -18.58 -4.18
CA HIS A 157 -21.35 -19.43 -3.72
C HIS A 157 -21.97 -18.88 -2.43
N ALA A 158 -21.15 -18.43 -1.48
CA ALA A 158 -21.61 -17.81 -0.25
C ALA A 158 -22.31 -16.46 -0.50
N ALA A 159 -21.78 -15.64 -1.41
CA ALA A 159 -22.39 -14.37 -1.81
C ALA A 159 -23.74 -14.58 -2.48
N ILE A 160 -23.81 -15.47 -3.49
CA ILE A 160 -25.06 -15.87 -4.16
C ILE A 160 -26.03 -16.46 -3.14
N GLY A 161 -25.55 -17.29 -2.21
CA GLY A 161 -26.33 -17.90 -1.14
C GLY A 161 -27.05 -16.90 -0.23
N LYS A 162 -26.43 -15.75 0.03
CA LYS A 162 -27.02 -14.67 0.87
C LYS A 162 -27.96 -13.73 0.14
N LEU A 163 -28.00 -13.77 -1.20
CA LEU A 163 -28.84 -12.89 -2.02
C LEU A 163 -30.23 -13.50 -2.23
N ASP A 164 -31.26 -12.74 -1.87
CA ASP A 164 -32.64 -13.00 -2.30
C ASP A 164 -32.79 -12.41 -3.71
N MET A 165 -32.58 -13.24 -4.75
CA MET A 165 -32.40 -12.78 -6.14
C MET A 165 -33.55 -11.89 -6.63
N ALA A 166 -34.80 -12.32 -6.50
CA ALA A 166 -35.95 -11.57 -7.00
C ALA A 166 -36.21 -10.27 -6.20
N PRO A 167 -36.23 -10.27 -4.85
CA PRO A 167 -36.36 -9.04 -4.07
C PRO A 167 -35.20 -8.05 -4.24
N SER A 168 -33.97 -8.54 -4.34
CA SER A 168 -32.78 -7.71 -4.56
C SER A 168 -32.84 -7.04 -5.94
N LEU A 169 -33.19 -7.80 -6.99
CA LEU A 169 -33.38 -7.26 -8.33
C LEU A 169 -34.53 -6.25 -8.38
N GLY A 170 -35.64 -6.55 -7.69
CA GLY A 170 -36.75 -5.62 -7.52
C GLY A 170 -36.34 -4.32 -6.84
N THR A 171 -35.43 -4.36 -5.86
CA THR A 171 -34.91 -3.17 -5.17
C THR A 171 -34.02 -2.33 -6.09
N VAL A 172 -33.14 -2.97 -6.87
CA VAL A 172 -32.29 -2.28 -7.84
C VAL A 172 -33.13 -1.63 -8.93
N ILE A 173 -34.08 -2.37 -9.52
CA ILE A 173 -34.98 -1.83 -10.54
C ILE A 173 -35.81 -0.68 -9.95
N ALA A 174 -36.39 -0.84 -8.76
CA ALA A 174 -37.11 0.25 -8.08
C ALA A 174 -36.26 1.52 -7.92
N SER A 175 -34.98 1.38 -7.57
CA SER A 175 -34.06 2.51 -7.43
C SER A 175 -33.73 3.15 -8.78
N LEU A 176 -33.62 2.36 -9.84
CA LEU A 176 -33.33 2.84 -11.20
C LEU A 176 -34.56 3.46 -11.86
N THR A 177 -35.77 3.05 -11.47
CA THR A 177 -37.03 3.56 -12.03
C THR A 177 -37.65 4.68 -11.22
N ARG A 178 -37.11 4.96 -10.02
CA ARG A 178 -37.50 6.06 -9.13
C ARG A 178 -37.51 7.38 -9.88
N GLU A 179 -38.48 8.24 -9.56
CA GLU A 179 -38.65 9.57 -10.19
C GLU A 179 -38.82 9.51 -11.72
N GLY A 180 -39.24 8.37 -12.27
CA GLY A 180 -39.54 8.25 -13.71
C GLY A 180 -38.31 8.10 -14.60
N ARG A 181 -37.11 7.83 -14.06
CA ARG A 181 -35.87 7.69 -14.87
C ARG A 181 -35.92 6.60 -15.93
N HIS A 182 -36.79 5.61 -15.76
CA HIS A 182 -37.07 4.58 -16.78
C HIS A 182 -37.75 5.13 -18.04
N GLN A 183 -38.36 6.32 -17.97
CA GLN A 183 -38.90 7.04 -19.13
C GLN A 183 -37.79 7.61 -20.01
N GLU A 184 -36.63 7.98 -19.44
CA GLU A 184 -35.45 8.42 -20.23
C GLU A 184 -34.88 7.26 -21.05
N LEU A 185 -34.81 6.07 -20.45
CA LEU A 185 -34.44 4.84 -21.17
C LEU A 185 -35.46 4.48 -22.26
N LEU A 186 -36.76 4.71 -22.00
CA LEU A 186 -37.81 4.57 -23.01
C LEU A 186 -37.60 5.57 -24.15
N ASP A 187 -37.25 6.83 -23.86
CA ASP A 187 -36.94 7.84 -24.88
C ASP A 187 -35.77 7.44 -25.78
N ASP A 188 -34.67 6.99 -25.18
CA ASP A 188 -33.49 6.55 -25.92
C ASP A 188 -33.80 5.30 -26.76
N GLY A 189 -34.54 4.34 -26.20
CA GLY A 189 -34.99 3.14 -26.91
C GLY A 189 -35.93 3.45 -28.08
N MET A 190 -36.90 4.35 -27.88
CA MET A 190 -37.81 4.83 -28.91
C MET A 190 -37.04 5.55 -30.02
N ARG A 191 -36.09 6.44 -29.68
CA ARG A 191 -35.23 7.11 -30.67
C ARG A 191 -34.40 6.12 -31.47
N ALA A 192 -33.78 5.14 -30.82
CA ALA A 192 -33.01 4.09 -31.50
C ALA A 192 -33.90 3.25 -32.43
N LEU A 193 -35.11 2.89 -31.98
CA LEU A 193 -36.05 2.07 -32.74
C LEU A 193 -36.62 2.84 -33.94
N ILE A 194 -37.04 4.09 -33.77
CA ILE A 194 -37.47 4.98 -34.86
C ILE A 194 -36.32 5.16 -35.86
N GLY A 195 -35.09 5.39 -35.37
CA GLY A 195 -33.90 5.49 -36.20
C GLY A 195 -33.63 4.22 -37.02
N LEU A 196 -33.84 3.03 -36.43
CA LEU A 196 -33.73 1.75 -37.12
C LEU A 196 -34.85 1.56 -38.17
N LEU A 197 -36.09 1.85 -37.80
CA LEU A 197 -37.26 1.76 -38.69
C LEU A 197 -37.19 2.73 -39.87
N ASN A 198 -36.51 3.86 -39.71
CA ASN A 198 -36.30 4.84 -40.77
C ASN A 198 -35.15 4.49 -41.73
N ARG A 199 -34.38 3.42 -41.48
CA ARG A 199 -33.35 2.98 -42.42
C ARG A 199 -33.98 2.40 -43.70
N PRO A 200 -33.42 2.69 -44.90
CA PRO A 200 -33.97 2.21 -46.17
C PRO A 200 -34.11 0.68 -46.21
N ALA A 201 -33.09 -0.05 -45.78
CA ALA A 201 -33.09 -1.52 -45.76
C ALA A 201 -34.18 -2.09 -44.84
N THR A 202 -34.37 -1.49 -43.65
CA THR A 202 -35.38 -1.93 -42.69
C THR A 202 -36.79 -1.64 -43.19
N ARG A 203 -37.02 -0.49 -43.85
CA ARG A 203 -38.31 -0.17 -44.48
C ARG A 203 -38.69 -1.16 -45.57
N GLN A 204 -37.72 -1.57 -46.38
CA GLN A 204 -37.96 -2.54 -47.45
C GLN A 204 -38.36 -3.91 -46.90
N VAL A 205 -37.62 -4.42 -45.90
CA VAL A 205 -37.96 -5.68 -45.21
C VAL A 205 -39.34 -5.61 -44.54
N MET A 206 -39.66 -4.49 -43.88
CA MET A 206 -40.97 -4.30 -43.25
C MET A 206 -42.09 -4.29 -44.30
N ALA A 207 -41.89 -3.60 -45.43
CA ALA A 207 -42.88 -3.56 -46.51
C ALA A 207 -43.12 -4.96 -47.09
N GLU A 208 -42.07 -5.76 -47.30
CA GLU A 208 -42.16 -7.13 -47.76
C GLU A 208 -42.88 -8.05 -46.75
N LEU A 209 -42.57 -7.93 -45.46
CA LEU A 209 -43.22 -8.69 -44.39
C LEU A 209 -44.70 -8.34 -44.27
N ILE A 210 -45.04 -7.05 -44.30
CA ILE A 210 -46.43 -6.56 -44.25
C ILE A 210 -47.20 -7.05 -45.47
N THR A 211 -46.60 -6.96 -46.67
CA THR A 211 -47.20 -7.47 -47.92
C THR A 211 -47.42 -8.98 -47.84
N SER A 212 -46.45 -9.73 -47.33
CA SER A 212 -46.52 -11.19 -47.17
C SER A 212 -47.57 -11.62 -46.15
N TRP A 213 -47.71 -10.87 -45.06
CA TRP A 213 -48.75 -11.09 -44.05
C TRP A 213 -50.14 -10.77 -44.62
N LEU A 214 -50.31 -9.64 -45.31
CA LEU A 214 -51.59 -9.24 -45.92
C LEU A 214 -52.08 -10.31 -46.90
N LYS A 215 -51.20 -10.82 -47.76
CA LYS A 215 -51.51 -11.88 -48.74
C LYS A 215 -51.91 -13.19 -48.08
N ARG A 216 -51.35 -13.51 -46.90
CA ARG A 216 -51.60 -14.76 -46.18
C ARG A 216 -52.90 -14.73 -45.39
N GLU A 217 -53.12 -13.66 -44.64
CA GLU A 217 -54.22 -13.57 -43.68
C GLU A 217 -55.52 -13.06 -44.32
N HIS A 218 -55.43 -12.28 -45.40
CA HIS A 218 -56.58 -11.60 -46.03
C HIS A 218 -56.74 -11.96 -47.52
N ALA A 219 -56.46 -13.21 -47.88
CA ALA A 219 -56.56 -13.72 -49.26
C ALA A 219 -57.94 -13.50 -49.92
N ALA A 220 -59.02 -13.45 -49.14
CA ALA A 220 -60.38 -13.22 -49.64
C ALA A 220 -60.72 -11.74 -49.91
N MET A 221 -59.96 -10.79 -49.36
CA MET A 221 -60.18 -9.34 -49.59
C MET A 221 -59.59 -8.83 -50.91
N GLU A 222 -58.80 -9.67 -51.61
CA GLU A 222 -58.22 -9.38 -52.92
C GLU A 222 -59.28 -9.15 -54.02
N LEU A 223 -60.49 -9.67 -53.82
CA LEU A 223 -61.63 -9.55 -54.75
C LEU A 223 -62.46 -8.26 -54.59
N VAL A 224 -62.30 -7.52 -53.48
CA VAL A 224 -63.20 -6.39 -53.13
C VAL A 224 -62.44 -5.07 -52.92
N LEU A 225 -61.13 -5.12 -52.63
CA LEU A 225 -60.32 -3.93 -52.41
C LEU A 225 -59.56 -3.50 -53.69
N PRO A 226 -59.35 -2.19 -53.93
CA PRO A 226 -58.50 -1.72 -55.02
C PRO A 226 -57.09 -2.30 -54.87
N THR A 227 -56.54 -2.86 -55.94
CA THR A 227 -55.20 -3.50 -56.00
C THR A 227 -54.05 -2.62 -55.45
N GLY A 228 -54.25 -1.31 -55.35
CA GLY A 228 -53.32 -0.38 -54.71
C GLY A 228 -53.10 -0.61 -53.20
N TRP A 229 -54.08 -1.17 -52.46
CA TRP A 229 -53.97 -1.39 -51.00
C TRP A 229 -53.13 -2.63 -50.63
N ILE A 230 -53.04 -3.62 -51.53
CA ILE A 230 -52.26 -4.86 -51.37
C ILE A 230 -50.93 -4.76 -52.15
N SER A 231 -50.54 -3.55 -52.56
CA SER A 231 -49.28 -3.26 -53.24
C SER A 231 -48.24 -2.67 -52.28
N GLU A 232 -47.02 -2.48 -52.77
CA GLU A 232 -45.90 -1.85 -52.06
C GLU A 232 -46.28 -0.49 -51.42
N ASN A 233 -47.25 0.23 -52.01
CA ASN A 233 -47.78 1.48 -51.49
C ASN A 233 -48.58 1.31 -50.18
N GLY A 234 -49.38 0.24 -50.06
CA GLY A 234 -50.16 -0.04 -48.84
C GLY A 234 -49.26 -0.46 -47.67
N ALA A 235 -48.25 -1.29 -47.95
CA ALA A 235 -47.25 -1.67 -46.97
C ALA A 235 -46.42 -0.46 -46.49
N THR A 236 -46.07 0.44 -47.41
CA THR A 236 -45.40 1.71 -47.10
C THR A 236 -46.30 2.62 -46.25
N MET A 237 -47.61 2.68 -46.53
CA MET A 237 -48.58 3.44 -45.74
C MET A 237 -48.69 2.92 -44.30
N ILE A 238 -48.74 1.59 -44.12
CA ILE A 238 -48.76 0.96 -42.79
C ILE A 238 -47.47 1.24 -42.03
N ALA A 239 -46.31 1.10 -42.70
CA ALA A 239 -45.01 1.40 -42.10
C ALA A 239 -44.91 2.87 -41.66
N ASN A 240 -45.37 3.81 -42.51
CA ASN A 240 -45.41 5.24 -42.17
C ASN A 240 -46.39 5.53 -41.03
N THR A 241 -47.54 4.85 -40.98
CA THR A 241 -48.53 5.00 -39.90
C THR A 241 -47.94 4.51 -38.57
N LEU A 242 -47.26 3.36 -38.57
CA LEU A 242 -46.58 2.84 -37.40
C LEU A 242 -45.46 3.79 -36.93
N ASN A 243 -44.67 4.32 -37.87
CA ASN A 243 -43.63 5.28 -37.54
C ASN A 243 -44.21 6.57 -36.94
N ASN A 244 -45.30 7.10 -37.49
CA ASN A 244 -45.99 8.27 -36.94
C ASN A 244 -46.57 8.00 -35.54
N ILE A 245 -47.13 6.81 -35.28
CA ILE A 245 -47.58 6.43 -33.94
C ILE A 245 -46.40 6.43 -32.96
N MET A 246 -45.26 5.85 -33.37
CA MET A 246 -44.05 5.81 -32.55
C MET A 246 -43.49 7.22 -32.28
N GLU A 247 -43.44 8.09 -33.28
CA GLU A 247 -43.04 9.48 -33.14
C GLU A 247 -43.96 10.27 -32.20
N ASN A 248 -45.28 10.06 -32.31
CA ASN A 248 -46.26 10.70 -31.41
C ASN A 248 -46.09 10.25 -29.95
N ILE A 249 -45.87 8.95 -29.72
CA ILE A 249 -45.59 8.43 -28.37
C ILE A 249 -44.26 9.00 -27.86
N ALA A 250 -43.23 9.13 -28.70
CA ALA A 250 -41.94 9.67 -28.31
C ALA A 250 -42.01 11.17 -27.95
N ALA A 251 -42.80 11.95 -28.69
CA ALA A 251 -42.92 13.39 -28.52
C ALA A 251 -43.81 13.79 -27.33
N ASP A 252 -44.88 13.03 -27.07
CA ASP A 252 -45.83 13.31 -25.98
C ASP A 252 -45.44 12.55 -24.71
N LYS A 253 -44.98 13.29 -23.69
CA LYS A 253 -44.61 12.72 -22.38
C LYS A 253 -45.81 12.22 -21.57
N ASP A 254 -46.99 12.78 -21.81
CA ASP A 254 -48.24 12.41 -21.12
C ASP A 254 -49.05 11.36 -21.89
N HIS A 255 -48.45 10.75 -22.91
CA HIS A 255 -49.13 9.79 -23.77
C HIS A 255 -49.59 8.55 -22.97
N LYS A 256 -50.84 8.12 -23.20
CA LYS A 256 -51.48 7.00 -22.45
C LYS A 256 -50.67 5.70 -22.42
N LEU A 257 -49.94 5.39 -23.49
CA LEU A 257 -49.09 4.20 -23.56
C LEU A 257 -47.84 4.30 -22.66
N ARG A 258 -47.32 5.50 -22.43
CA ARG A 258 -46.18 5.74 -21.52
C ARG A 258 -46.61 5.60 -20.07
N ALA A 259 -47.79 6.11 -19.74
CA ALA A 259 -48.41 5.90 -18.42
C ALA A 259 -48.65 4.41 -18.14
N ARG A 260 -49.19 3.65 -19.12
CA ARG A 260 -49.32 2.20 -18.98
C ARG A 260 -47.98 1.48 -18.86
N PHE A 261 -46.94 1.94 -19.55
CA PHE A 261 -45.61 1.37 -19.40
C PHE A 261 -45.07 1.58 -17.98
N ASP A 262 -45.20 2.78 -17.42
CA ASP A 262 -44.82 3.05 -16.02
C ASP A 262 -45.61 2.14 -15.06
N GLU A 263 -46.94 2.05 -15.20
CA GLU A 263 -47.77 1.16 -14.38
C GLU A 263 -47.30 -0.31 -14.45
N MET A 264 -46.96 -0.80 -15.66
CA MET A 264 -46.43 -2.16 -15.83
C MET A 264 -45.07 -2.35 -15.15
N VAL A 265 -44.19 -1.35 -15.25
CA VAL A 265 -42.86 -1.38 -14.62
C VAL A 265 -43.00 -1.38 -13.10
N GLN A 266 -43.85 -0.52 -12.54
CA GLN A 266 -44.12 -0.48 -11.09
C GLN A 266 -44.75 -1.79 -10.59
N ALA A 267 -45.74 -2.31 -11.32
CA ALA A 267 -46.37 -3.59 -10.98
C ALA A 267 -45.36 -4.74 -11.06
N PHE A 268 -44.47 -4.73 -12.05
CA PHE A 268 -43.40 -5.73 -12.18
C PHE A 268 -42.40 -5.67 -11.02
N VAL A 269 -41.99 -4.46 -10.59
CA VAL A 269 -41.13 -4.24 -9.43
C VAL A 269 -41.78 -4.79 -8.15
N LEU A 270 -43.04 -4.46 -7.90
CA LEU A 270 -43.81 -4.96 -6.74
C LEU A 270 -43.87 -6.48 -6.73
N ARG A 271 -44.13 -7.09 -7.88
CA ARG A 271 -44.17 -8.55 -8.01
C ARG A 271 -42.80 -9.18 -7.78
N LEU A 272 -41.72 -8.62 -8.32
CA LEU A 272 -40.36 -9.09 -8.05
C LEU A 272 -40.03 -9.10 -6.55
N GLN A 273 -40.53 -8.12 -5.80
CA GLN A 273 -40.25 -7.98 -4.37
C GLN A 273 -41.10 -8.90 -3.47
N SER A 274 -42.33 -9.22 -3.87
CA SER A 274 -43.33 -9.79 -2.95
C SER A 274 -44.14 -10.97 -3.51
N ASP A 275 -44.15 -11.21 -4.82
CA ASP A 275 -44.90 -12.30 -5.45
C ASP A 275 -44.14 -13.62 -5.23
N PRO A 276 -44.74 -14.60 -4.54
CA PRO A 276 -44.10 -15.89 -4.29
C PRO A 276 -43.64 -16.62 -5.56
N ALA A 277 -44.34 -16.42 -6.68
CA ALA A 277 -43.97 -17.05 -7.95
C ALA A 277 -42.67 -16.46 -8.53
N PHE A 278 -42.46 -15.15 -8.37
CA PHE A 278 -41.22 -14.49 -8.80
C PHE A 278 -40.05 -14.82 -7.87
N ILE A 279 -40.31 -14.90 -6.56
CA ILE A 279 -39.32 -15.34 -5.58
C ILE A 279 -38.86 -16.77 -5.90
N ALA A 280 -39.80 -17.69 -6.16
CA ALA A 280 -39.48 -19.07 -6.55
C ALA A 280 -38.66 -19.14 -7.85
N LYS A 281 -38.97 -18.31 -8.85
CA LYS A 281 -38.14 -18.21 -10.08
C LYS A 281 -36.75 -17.64 -9.81
N GLY A 282 -36.64 -16.67 -8.91
CA GLY A 282 -35.36 -16.14 -8.44
C GLY A 282 -34.51 -17.23 -7.77
N ASP A 283 -35.12 -18.07 -6.94
CA ASP A 283 -34.47 -19.19 -6.28
C ASP A 283 -34.11 -20.34 -7.24
N GLU A 284 -34.90 -20.56 -8.28
CA GLU A 284 -34.56 -21.47 -9.36
C GLU A 284 -33.35 -20.97 -10.15
N PHE A 285 -33.33 -19.69 -10.51
CA PHE A 285 -32.18 -19.07 -11.18
C PHE A 285 -30.93 -19.08 -10.29
N LYS A 286 -31.08 -18.82 -8.99
CA LYS A 286 -30.02 -18.95 -7.98
C LYS A 286 -29.45 -20.36 -7.92
N ARG A 287 -30.30 -21.38 -7.92
CA ARG A 287 -29.88 -22.79 -8.00
C ARG A 287 -29.18 -23.10 -9.31
N TYR A 288 -29.67 -22.58 -10.43
CA TYR A 288 -29.00 -22.71 -11.72
C TYR A 288 -27.59 -22.10 -11.69
N LEU A 289 -27.41 -20.89 -11.15
CA LEU A 289 -26.09 -20.26 -11.05
C LEU A 289 -25.12 -21.02 -10.12
N ARG A 290 -25.64 -21.68 -9.08
CA ARG A 290 -24.83 -22.41 -8.11
C ARG A 290 -24.48 -23.83 -8.58
N ASP A 291 -25.49 -24.56 -9.02
CA ASP A 291 -25.43 -26.01 -9.20
C ASP A 291 -25.24 -26.42 -10.68
N SER A 292 -25.34 -25.48 -11.63
CA SER A 292 -25.11 -25.78 -13.04
C SER A 292 -23.62 -25.96 -13.35
N GLU A 293 -23.23 -27.18 -13.67
CA GLU A 293 -21.89 -27.47 -14.23
C GLU A 293 -21.61 -26.65 -15.49
N THR A 294 -22.64 -26.36 -16.30
CA THR A 294 -22.52 -25.55 -17.51
C THR A 294 -22.15 -24.11 -17.19
N PHE A 295 -22.79 -23.50 -16.19
CA PHE A 295 -22.46 -22.14 -15.76
C PHE A 295 -21.06 -22.08 -15.16
N ASN A 296 -20.72 -23.01 -14.26
CA ASN A 296 -19.39 -23.09 -13.65
C ASN A 296 -18.27 -23.26 -14.69
N ARG A 297 -18.50 -24.08 -15.73
CA ARG A 297 -17.57 -24.24 -16.86
C ARG A 297 -17.43 -22.95 -17.66
N TYR A 298 -18.54 -22.32 -18.01
CA TYR A 298 -18.54 -21.05 -18.73
C TYR A 298 -17.82 -19.93 -17.96
N THR A 299 -18.04 -19.80 -16.65
CA THR A 299 -17.33 -18.80 -15.81
C THR A 299 -15.83 -19.08 -15.77
N LYS A 300 -15.43 -20.35 -15.72
CA LYS A 300 -14.01 -20.74 -15.78
C LYS A 300 -13.39 -20.39 -17.13
N ASP A 301 -14.07 -20.70 -18.23
CA ASP A 301 -13.57 -20.43 -19.58
C ASP A 301 -13.51 -18.91 -19.84
N LEU A 302 -14.47 -18.14 -19.33
CA LEU A 302 -14.46 -16.68 -19.37
C LEU A 302 -13.27 -16.11 -18.57
N TRP A 303 -13.02 -16.63 -17.37
CA TRP A 303 -11.87 -16.24 -16.56
C TRP A 303 -10.54 -16.50 -17.29
N ILE A 304 -10.38 -17.69 -17.86
CA ILE A 304 -9.20 -18.07 -18.65
C ILE A 304 -9.03 -17.12 -19.84
N SER A 305 -10.12 -16.85 -20.56
CA SER A 305 -10.10 -15.96 -21.73
C SER A 305 -9.69 -14.53 -21.36
N VAL A 306 -10.26 -13.97 -20.29
CA VAL A 306 -9.91 -12.63 -19.80
C VAL A 306 -8.44 -12.58 -19.34
N ARG A 307 -7.99 -13.59 -18.59
CA ARG A 307 -6.60 -13.69 -18.13
C ARG A 307 -5.62 -13.76 -19.30
N ASP A 308 -5.89 -14.63 -20.27
CA ASP A 308 -5.01 -14.84 -21.42
C ASP A 308 -4.96 -13.59 -22.29
N TRP A 309 -6.10 -12.91 -22.44
CA TRP A 309 -6.15 -11.59 -23.08
C TRP A 309 -5.32 -10.53 -22.33
N ILE A 310 -5.44 -10.43 -21.00
CA ILE A 310 -4.64 -9.49 -20.19
C ILE A 310 -3.15 -9.78 -20.35
N ARG A 311 -2.76 -11.07 -20.28
CA ARG A 311 -1.36 -11.48 -20.42
C ARG A 311 -0.80 -11.15 -21.81
N ALA A 312 -1.59 -11.40 -22.85
CA ALA A 312 -1.21 -11.09 -24.22
C ALA A 312 -1.09 -9.58 -24.46
N ASP A 313 -2.06 -8.78 -23.98
CA ASP A 313 -2.04 -7.32 -24.13
C ASP A 313 -0.86 -6.70 -23.41
N ILE A 314 -0.55 -7.13 -22.18
CA ILE A 314 0.59 -6.64 -21.40
C ILE A 314 1.94 -6.92 -22.08
N ALA A 315 2.05 -8.06 -22.77
CA ALA A 315 3.28 -8.46 -23.46
C ALA A 315 3.45 -7.78 -24.83
N ALA A 316 2.40 -7.16 -25.38
CA ALA A 316 2.44 -6.49 -26.67
C ALA A 316 3.17 -5.15 -26.59
N GLU A 317 3.86 -4.78 -27.66
CA GLU A 317 4.52 -3.46 -27.78
C GLU A 317 3.50 -2.30 -27.77
N ASP A 318 2.28 -2.55 -28.26
CA ASP A 318 1.16 -1.61 -28.33
C ASP A 318 0.06 -1.92 -27.28
N SER A 319 0.45 -2.33 -26.07
CA SER A 319 -0.47 -2.65 -24.97
C SER A 319 -1.53 -1.57 -24.71
N ARG A 320 -2.80 -1.95 -24.82
CA ARG A 320 -3.93 -1.06 -24.52
C ARG A 320 -4.04 -0.81 -23.02
N LEU A 321 -3.73 -1.80 -22.19
CA LEU A 321 -3.71 -1.64 -20.73
C LEU A 321 -2.63 -0.67 -20.30
N SER A 322 -1.43 -0.75 -20.87
CA SER A 322 -0.35 0.21 -20.61
C SER A 322 -0.77 1.62 -21.01
N THR A 323 -1.35 1.78 -22.20
CA THR A 323 -1.86 3.07 -22.68
C THR A 323 -2.96 3.61 -21.76
N GLY A 324 -3.89 2.75 -21.33
CA GLY A 324 -4.96 3.10 -20.39
C GLY A 324 -4.42 3.55 -19.04
N VAL A 325 -3.40 2.87 -18.50
CA VAL A 325 -2.72 3.28 -17.25
C VAL A 325 -2.07 4.65 -17.42
N GLN A 326 -1.41 4.91 -18.55
CA GLN A 326 -0.78 6.21 -18.80
C GLN A 326 -1.81 7.34 -18.87
N GLN A 327 -2.94 7.12 -19.55
CA GLN A 327 -4.03 8.09 -19.65
C GLN A 327 -4.72 8.32 -18.30
N ALA A 328 -5.03 7.25 -17.56
CA ALA A 328 -5.62 7.34 -16.23
C ALA A 328 -4.68 8.05 -15.25
N SER A 329 -3.37 7.80 -15.34
CA SER A 329 -2.36 8.48 -14.53
C SER A 329 -2.21 9.96 -14.88
N ALA A 330 -2.35 10.30 -16.16
CA ALA A 330 -2.35 11.68 -16.63
C ALA A 330 -3.56 12.44 -16.09
N TRP A 331 -4.76 11.87 -16.25
CA TRP A 331 -5.99 12.43 -15.71
C TRP A 331 -5.91 12.58 -14.19
N LEU A 332 -5.46 11.55 -13.47
CA LEU A 332 -5.31 11.60 -12.02
C LEU A 332 -4.35 12.71 -11.57
N SER A 333 -3.23 12.88 -12.28
CA SER A 333 -2.27 13.97 -12.01
C SER A 333 -2.92 15.34 -12.17
N GLU A 334 -3.62 15.57 -13.28
CA GLU A 334 -4.30 16.84 -13.58
C GLU A 334 -5.41 17.13 -12.57
N GLU A 335 -6.27 16.15 -12.30
CA GLU A 335 -7.38 16.26 -11.36
C GLU A 335 -6.89 16.55 -9.93
N LEU A 336 -5.89 15.80 -9.46
CA LEU A 336 -5.32 16.03 -8.13
C LEU A 336 -4.65 17.39 -8.04
N LEU A 337 -3.91 17.84 -9.03
CA LEU A 337 -3.26 19.16 -8.99
C LEU A 337 -4.27 20.31 -9.05
N ALA A 338 -5.37 20.15 -9.80
CA ALA A 338 -6.42 21.14 -9.93
C ALA A 338 -7.28 21.30 -8.67
N HIS A 339 -7.46 20.22 -7.89
CA HIS A 339 -8.40 20.19 -6.75
C HIS A 339 -7.69 19.94 -5.40
N PRO A 340 -7.27 20.99 -4.67
CA PRO A 340 -6.63 20.87 -3.35
C PRO A 340 -7.46 20.10 -2.32
N ASP A 341 -8.78 20.26 -2.34
CA ASP A 341 -9.68 19.59 -1.39
C ASP A 341 -9.68 18.06 -1.58
N MET A 342 -9.57 17.59 -2.83
CA MET A 342 -9.44 16.16 -3.12
C MET A 342 -8.12 15.61 -2.56
N ARG A 343 -7.01 16.34 -2.71
CA ARG A 343 -5.71 15.95 -2.14
C ARG A 343 -5.76 15.90 -0.62
N ALA A 344 -6.36 16.92 0.01
CA ALA A 344 -6.54 16.95 1.45
C ALA A 344 -7.37 15.76 1.95
N SER A 345 -8.47 15.44 1.27
CA SER A 345 -9.30 14.27 1.57
C SER A 345 -8.52 12.96 1.42
N LEU A 346 -7.79 12.76 0.31
CA LEU A 346 -6.95 11.59 0.09
C LEU A 346 -5.89 11.42 1.18
N ASN A 347 -5.19 12.50 1.54
CA ASN A 347 -4.19 12.46 2.61
C ASN A 347 -4.81 12.13 3.97
N GLN A 348 -6.02 12.63 4.27
CA GLN A 348 -6.75 12.26 5.47
C GLN A 348 -7.13 10.78 5.49
N HIS A 349 -7.59 10.23 4.35
CA HIS A 349 -7.89 8.80 4.23
C HIS A 349 -6.63 7.95 4.41
N LEU A 350 -5.51 8.33 3.78
CA LEU A 350 -4.21 7.66 3.98
C LEU A 350 -3.75 7.72 5.44
N ALA A 351 -3.92 8.85 6.11
CA ALA A 351 -3.63 8.99 7.53
C ALA A 351 -4.54 8.10 8.40
N GLY A 352 -5.83 7.99 8.06
CA GLY A 352 -6.77 7.07 8.71
C GLY A 352 -6.39 5.59 8.53
N MET A 353 -5.98 5.21 7.32
CA MET A 353 -5.45 3.86 7.04
C MET A 353 -4.19 3.60 7.85
N ALA A 354 -3.26 4.56 7.91
CA ALA A 354 -2.05 4.43 8.71
C ALA A 354 -2.36 4.24 10.20
N ARG A 355 -3.33 4.97 10.77
CA ARG A 355 -3.76 4.75 12.17
C ARG A 355 -4.27 3.33 12.41
N THR A 356 -5.00 2.78 11.45
CA THR A 356 -5.59 1.45 11.53
C THR A 356 -4.53 0.35 11.40
N LEU A 357 -3.56 0.53 10.50
CA LEU A 357 -2.53 -0.47 10.21
C LEU A 357 -1.29 -0.36 11.11
N ALA A 358 -1.04 0.82 11.69
CA ALA A 358 0.14 1.10 12.50
C ALA A 358 0.35 0.11 13.66
N PRO A 359 -0.67 -0.30 14.45
CA PRO A 359 -0.46 -1.23 15.55
C PRO A 359 0.08 -2.59 15.08
N ALA A 360 -0.50 -3.15 14.01
CA ALA A 360 -0.07 -4.42 13.45
C ALA A 360 1.36 -4.31 12.90
N PHE A 361 1.64 -3.24 12.13
CA PHE A 361 2.96 -2.98 11.55
C PHE A 361 4.03 -2.73 12.61
N SER A 362 3.72 -1.93 13.64
CA SER A 362 4.62 -1.66 14.78
C SER A 362 5.00 -2.96 15.46
N SER A 363 4.03 -3.80 15.83
CA SER A 363 4.30 -5.09 16.47
C SER A 363 5.17 -6.01 15.62
N PHE A 364 4.98 -5.99 14.29
CA PHE A 364 5.77 -6.79 13.36
C PHE A 364 7.21 -6.27 13.30
N LEU A 365 7.39 -4.96 13.16
CA LEU A 365 8.71 -4.34 13.04
C LEU A 365 9.50 -4.42 14.35
N THR A 366 8.86 -4.23 15.51
CA THR A 366 9.46 -4.42 16.84
C THR A 366 10.02 -5.83 16.99
N ARG A 367 9.21 -6.85 16.66
CA ARG A 367 9.66 -8.25 16.68
C ARG A 367 10.82 -8.48 15.73
N HIS A 368 10.68 -8.03 14.48
CA HIS A 368 11.72 -8.19 13.47
C HIS A 368 13.07 -7.55 13.87
N ILE A 369 13.05 -6.33 14.42
CA ILE A 369 14.25 -5.64 14.90
C ILE A 369 14.89 -6.41 16.06
N SER A 370 14.08 -6.79 17.06
CA SER A 370 14.59 -7.53 18.22
C SER A 370 15.22 -8.87 17.80
N ASP A 371 14.51 -9.65 16.97
CA ASP A 371 14.97 -10.95 16.50
C ASP A 371 16.24 -10.83 15.65
N THR A 372 16.31 -9.81 14.79
CA THR A 372 17.50 -9.56 13.95
C THR A 372 18.74 -9.27 14.80
N VAL A 373 18.63 -8.38 15.79
CA VAL A 373 19.76 -8.05 16.67
C VAL A 373 20.13 -9.24 17.56
N LYS A 374 19.15 -10.02 18.02
CA LYS A 374 19.38 -11.26 18.80
C LYS A 374 20.10 -12.34 17.98
N ALA A 375 19.83 -12.40 16.68
CA ALA A 375 20.43 -13.37 15.77
C ALA A 375 21.91 -13.08 15.44
N TRP A 376 22.39 -11.84 15.63
CA TRP A 376 23.80 -11.50 15.40
C TRP A 376 24.72 -12.19 16.40
N ASP A 377 25.94 -12.54 15.98
CA ASP A 377 26.94 -13.00 16.94
C ASP A 377 27.28 -11.89 17.94
N ASN A 378 27.55 -12.28 19.19
CA ASN A 378 27.84 -11.35 20.27
C ASN A 378 29.10 -10.51 19.98
N GLN A 379 30.10 -11.10 19.30
CA GLN A 379 31.34 -10.42 18.95
C GLN A 379 31.14 -9.45 17.78
N ASP A 380 30.32 -9.82 16.80
CA ASP A 380 30.00 -8.97 15.65
C ASP A 380 29.25 -7.71 16.06
N MET A 381 28.23 -7.83 16.92
CA MET A 381 27.54 -6.66 17.46
C MET A 381 28.49 -5.75 18.24
N SER A 382 29.32 -6.35 19.11
CA SER A 382 30.32 -5.62 19.90
C SER A 382 31.29 -4.85 19.01
N ARG A 383 31.80 -5.49 17.94
CA ARG A 383 32.69 -4.87 16.97
C ARG A 383 32.00 -3.71 16.24
N GLN A 384 30.75 -3.87 15.81
CA GLN A 384 30.00 -2.81 15.14
C GLN A 384 29.78 -1.61 16.05
N ILE A 385 29.46 -1.83 17.33
CA ILE A 385 29.33 -0.74 18.29
C ILE A 385 30.70 -0.09 18.52
N GLU A 386 31.77 -0.87 18.73
CA GLU A 386 33.13 -0.36 18.93
C GLU A 386 33.62 0.49 17.74
N LEU A 387 33.28 0.13 16.51
CA LEU A 387 33.63 0.90 15.32
C LEU A 387 32.91 2.26 15.25
N ASN A 388 31.71 2.36 15.83
CA ASN A 388 30.90 3.58 15.78
C ASN A 388 31.19 4.55 16.95
N ILE A 389 31.42 4.03 18.16
CA ILE A 389 31.64 4.87 19.36
C ILE A 389 33.05 4.77 19.95
N GLY A 390 33.88 3.84 19.46
CA GLY A 390 35.16 3.53 20.09
C GLY A 390 36.16 4.67 20.05
N LYS A 391 36.13 5.55 19.03
CA LYS A 391 36.97 6.74 18.96
C LYS A 391 36.69 7.67 20.15
N ASP A 392 35.43 7.95 20.42
CA ASP A 392 34.98 8.83 21.50
C ASP A 392 35.31 8.22 22.86
N LEU A 393 35.17 6.89 23.00
CA LEU A 393 35.59 6.17 24.21
C LEU A 393 37.10 6.24 24.45
N GLN A 394 37.93 6.24 23.41
CA GLN A 394 39.38 6.43 23.58
C GLN A 394 39.74 7.85 24.03
N PHE A 395 38.94 8.88 23.67
CA PHE A 395 39.16 10.24 24.19
C PHE A 395 38.94 10.33 25.70
N ILE A 396 38.04 9.51 26.28
CA ILE A 396 37.89 9.41 27.74
C ILE A 396 39.22 9.00 28.37
N ARG A 397 39.93 8.03 27.79
CA ARG A 397 41.25 7.57 28.28
C ARG A 397 42.34 8.63 28.17
N VAL A 398 42.34 9.42 27.10
CA VAL A 398 43.24 10.57 26.93
C VAL A 398 42.97 11.59 28.05
N ASN A 399 41.70 11.93 28.26
CA ASN A 399 41.28 12.86 29.29
C ASN A 399 41.60 12.33 30.71
N GLY A 400 41.42 11.03 30.96
CA GLY A 400 41.79 10.41 32.23
C GLY A 400 43.29 10.48 32.54
N THR A 401 44.14 10.41 31.51
CA THR A 401 45.59 10.63 31.66
C THR A 401 45.89 12.08 32.07
N LEU A 402 45.25 13.05 31.41
CA LEU A 402 45.46 14.48 31.67
C LEU A 402 44.92 14.91 33.04
N VAL A 403 43.68 14.53 33.34
CA VAL A 403 43.01 14.82 34.61
C VAL A 403 43.71 14.08 35.76
N GLY A 404 44.11 12.82 35.55
CA GLY A 404 44.92 12.07 36.52
C GLY A 404 46.22 12.81 36.86
N GLY A 405 46.95 13.29 35.85
CA GLY A 405 48.17 14.07 36.07
C GLY A 405 47.92 15.38 36.83
N MET A 406 46.85 16.10 36.49
CA MET A 406 46.48 17.34 37.20
C MET A 406 46.12 17.07 38.67
N ILE A 407 45.36 16.02 38.95
CA ILE A 407 45.03 15.60 40.32
C ILE A 407 46.30 15.18 41.05
N GLY A 408 47.21 14.45 40.41
CA GLY A 408 48.51 14.09 40.98
C GLY A 408 49.34 15.30 41.39
N LEU A 409 49.38 16.35 40.56
CA LEU A 409 50.04 17.61 40.90
C LEU A 409 49.37 18.30 42.10
N LEU A 410 48.04 18.40 42.10
CA LEU A 410 47.30 19.02 43.19
C LEU A 410 47.51 18.30 44.52
N LEU A 411 47.44 16.97 44.51
CA LEU A 411 47.69 16.14 45.69
C LEU A 411 49.12 16.32 46.19
N TYR A 412 50.10 16.32 45.27
CA TYR A 412 51.50 16.55 45.64
C TYR A 412 51.73 17.93 46.27
N LEU A 413 51.21 19.00 45.65
CA LEU A 413 51.32 20.35 46.19
C LEU A 413 50.62 20.48 47.55
N SER A 414 49.46 19.85 47.72
CA SER A 414 48.74 19.84 49.00
C SER A 414 49.49 19.08 50.10
N ALA A 415 50.11 17.94 49.76
CA ALA A 415 50.94 17.18 50.68
C ALA A 415 52.17 17.98 51.11
N GLN A 416 52.85 18.65 50.17
CA GLN A 416 53.99 19.48 50.51
C GLN A 416 53.60 20.69 51.38
N ALA A 417 52.47 21.32 51.08
CA ALA A 417 51.95 22.44 51.88
C ALA A 417 51.64 22.00 53.32
N MET A 418 51.06 20.82 53.51
CA MET A 418 50.82 20.24 54.84
C MET A 418 52.12 19.92 55.58
N GLU A 419 53.13 19.35 54.90
CA GLU A 419 54.45 19.11 55.51
C GLU A 419 55.15 20.41 55.91
N TRP A 420 54.97 21.48 55.13
CA TRP A 420 55.53 22.79 55.45
C TRP A 420 54.83 23.44 56.65
N LEU A 421 53.51 23.28 56.78
CA LEU A 421 52.75 23.75 57.94
C LEU A 421 53.01 22.93 59.22
N ALA A 422 53.46 21.68 59.08
CA ALA A 422 53.78 20.79 60.20
C ALA A 422 55.21 20.95 60.75
N ARG A 423 56.07 21.71 60.05
CA ARG A 423 57.41 22.13 60.50
C ARG A 423 57.34 23.52 61.11
#